data_AF-A0A060CSB8-F1
#
_entry.id   AF-A0A060CSB8-F1
#
_cell.length_a   1.000
_cell.length_b   1.000
_cell.length_c   1.000
_cell.angle_alpha   90.00
_cell.angle_beta   90.00
_cell.angle_gamma   90.00
#
_symmetry.space_group_name_H-M   'P 1'
#
loop_
_entity.id
_entity.type
_entity.pdbx_description
1 polymer ?
#
loop_
_entity_poly.entity_id
_entity_poly.type
_entity_poly.pdbx_seq_one_letter_code
_entity_poly.pdbx_strand_id
1 'polypeptide(L)'
;MCQAIIDCCCELHWPASRLRVQVLDDSTDQVTRDLVDEKVAEWKERGIDVECLRRTNRQGYKAGAMREGMDRLISDGYLYVAVFDADFKPEPTFLERTIPYLEANPRWATCRRAGSSPTPRSRT
;
A
#
# COMPACT_ATOMS: atom_id res chain seq x y z
N MET A 1 -15.86 3.97 11.04
CA MET A 1 -15.67 4.04 9.57
C MET A 1 -14.38 3.34 9.15
N CYS A 2 -13.26 3.59 9.85
CA CYS A 2 -11.93 3.06 9.53
C CYS A 2 -11.81 1.52 9.58
N GLN A 3 -12.59 0.82 10.40
CA GLN A 3 -12.52 -0.65 10.48
C GLN A 3 -12.98 -1.34 9.19
N ALA A 4 -14.00 -0.79 8.52
CA ALA A 4 -14.59 -1.41 7.33
C ALA A 4 -13.62 -1.46 6.14
N ILE A 5 -12.70 -0.48 6.02
CA ILE A 5 -11.68 -0.53 4.96
C ILE A 5 -10.61 -1.57 5.27
N ILE A 6 -10.25 -1.76 6.55
CA ILE A 6 -9.32 -2.82 6.97
C ILE A 6 -9.90 -4.19 6.65
N ASP A 7 -11.19 -4.39 6.96
CA ASP A 7 -11.92 -5.62 6.60
C ASP A 7 -11.87 -5.86 5.08
N CYS A 8 -12.28 -4.88 4.26
CA CYS A 8 -12.26 -5.04 2.80
C CYS A 8 -10.86 -5.33 2.24
N CYS A 9 -9.80 -4.74 2.79
CA CYS A 9 -8.42 -5.00 2.37
C CYS A 9 -7.94 -6.39 2.78
N CYS A 10 -8.31 -6.89 3.96
CA CYS A 10 -7.94 -8.23 4.42
C CYS A 10 -8.75 -9.34 3.72
N GLU A 11 -9.92 -9.01 3.19
CA GLU A 11 -10.80 -9.90 2.44
C GLU A 11 -10.54 -9.91 0.93
N LEU A 12 -9.52 -9.18 0.46
CA LEU A 12 -9.10 -9.25 -0.94
C LEU A 12 -8.80 -10.69 -1.32
N HIS A 13 -9.34 -11.13 -2.46
CA HIS A 13 -9.11 -12.45 -3.02
C HIS A 13 -7.65 -12.54 -3.48
N TRP A 14 -6.80 -13.00 -2.58
CA TRP A 14 -5.40 -13.26 -2.81
C TRP A 14 -4.92 -14.27 -1.78
N PRO A 15 -3.93 -15.13 -2.10
CA PRO A 15 -3.38 -16.04 -1.10
C PRO A 15 -2.86 -15.27 0.11
N ALA A 16 -3.35 -15.58 1.31
CA ALA A 16 -2.97 -14.91 2.57
C ALA A 16 -1.45 -14.86 2.78
N SER A 17 -0.74 -15.95 2.44
CA SER A 17 0.73 -16.05 2.48
C SER A 17 1.46 -15.06 1.55
N ARG A 18 0.75 -14.39 0.65
CA ARG A 18 1.27 -13.44 -0.34
C ARG A 18 0.59 -12.07 -0.22
N LEU A 19 -0.21 -11.85 0.83
CA LEU A 19 -0.92 -10.62 1.08
C LEU A 19 -0.40 -10.01 2.39
N ARG A 20 0.14 -8.79 2.29
CA ARG A 20 0.45 -7.95 3.44
C ARG A 20 -0.37 -6.68 3.38
N VAL A 21 -1.03 -6.32 4.48
CA VAL A 21 -1.84 -5.11 4.61
C VAL A 21 -1.19 -4.14 5.60
N GLN A 22 -0.88 -2.93 5.15
CA GLN A 22 -0.34 -1.88 6.01
C GLN A 22 -1.36 -0.75 6.17
N VAL A 23 -1.82 -0.55 7.40
CA VAL A 23 -2.72 0.54 7.77
C VAL A 23 -1.87 1.74 8.20
N LEU A 24 -1.95 2.84 7.46
CA LEU A 24 -1.29 4.10 7.82
C LEU A 24 -2.29 4.98 8.60
N ASP A 25 -2.21 4.94 9.92
CA ASP A 25 -3.10 5.67 10.82
C ASP A 25 -2.45 7.00 11.28
N ASP A 26 -3.03 8.14 10.88
CA ASP A 26 -2.64 9.50 11.34
C ASP A 26 -3.65 10.06 12.35
N SER A 27 -4.58 9.24 12.86
CA SER A 27 -5.57 9.66 13.85
C SER A 27 -4.89 10.04 15.15
N THR A 28 -5.38 11.08 15.82
CA THR A 28 -4.89 11.53 17.12
C THR A 28 -5.82 11.18 18.27
N ASP A 29 -7.08 10.86 17.95
CA ASP A 29 -8.07 10.45 18.94
C ASP A 29 -7.84 8.99 19.36
N GLN A 30 -7.90 8.76 20.67
CA GLN A 30 -7.61 7.44 21.24
C GLN A 30 -8.62 6.39 20.80
N VAL A 31 -9.90 6.77 20.69
CA VAL A 31 -10.99 5.85 20.32
C VAL A 31 -10.76 5.26 18.93
N THR A 32 -10.39 6.06 17.93
CA THR A 32 -10.10 5.54 16.58
C THR A 32 -8.87 4.65 16.57
N ARG A 33 -7.81 5.01 17.33
CA ARG A 33 -6.60 4.19 17.42
C ARG A 33 -6.89 2.82 18.00
N ASP A 34 -7.67 2.76 19.09
CA ASP A 34 -8.04 1.51 19.74
C ASP A 34 -8.86 0.62 18.79
N LEU A 35 -9.81 1.20 18.05
CA LEU A 35 -10.62 0.48 17.07
C LEU A 35 -9.78 -0.09 15.90
N VAL A 36 -8.75 0.64 15.47
CA VAL A 36 -7.81 0.18 14.43
C VAL A 36 -6.94 -0.95 14.98
N ASP A 37 -6.40 -0.80 16.20
CA ASP A 37 -5.52 -1.79 16.82
C ASP A 37 -6.25 -3.10 17.11
N GLU A 38 -7.47 -3.03 17.63
CA GLU A 38 -8.35 -4.19 17.85
C GLU A 38 -8.57 -4.94 16.52
N LYS A 39 -8.90 -4.20 15.46
CA LYS A 39 -9.18 -4.78 14.15
C LYS A 39 -7.95 -5.42 13.52
N VAL A 40 -6.78 -4.80 13.67
CA VAL A 40 -5.50 -5.36 13.20
C VAL A 40 -5.16 -6.63 13.98
N ALA A 41 -5.38 -6.66 15.30
CA ALA A 41 -5.17 -7.86 16.11
C ALA A 41 -6.09 -9.02 15.68
N GLU A 42 -7.39 -8.73 15.47
CA GLU A 42 -8.38 -9.71 14.99
C GLU A 42 -7.94 -10.38 13.67
N TRP A 43 -7.47 -9.60 12.70
CA TRP A 43 -7.03 -10.13 11.41
C TRP A 43 -5.68 -10.85 11.46
N LYS A 44 -4.76 -10.40 12.33
CA LYS A 44 -3.52 -11.14 12.63
C LYS A 44 -3.81 -12.53 13.19
N GLU A 45 -4.76 -12.65 14.11
CA GLU A 45 -5.17 -13.94 14.69
C GLU A 45 -5.80 -14.87 13.65
N ARG A 46 -6.43 -14.31 12.61
CA ARG A 46 -6.94 -15.06 11.45
C ARG A 46 -5.86 -15.50 10.46
N GLY A 47 -4.60 -15.13 10.69
CA GLY A 47 -3.46 -15.50 9.86
C GLY A 47 -3.21 -14.59 8.66
N ILE A 48 -3.81 -13.39 8.63
CA ILE A 48 -3.47 -12.36 7.64
C ILE A 48 -2.31 -11.53 8.18
N ASP A 49 -1.30 -11.27 7.34
CA ASP A 49 -0.20 -10.38 7.67
C ASP A 49 -0.67 -8.92 7.56
N VAL A 50 -1.22 -8.37 8.64
CA VAL A 50 -1.68 -6.99 8.72
C VAL A 50 -0.94 -6.22 9.80
N GLU A 51 -0.57 -4.97 9.57
CA GLU A 51 0.06 -4.11 10.58
C GLU A 51 -0.48 -2.67 10.53
N CYS A 52 -0.47 -1.99 11.68
CA CYS A 52 -0.76 -0.56 11.76
C CYS A 52 0.53 0.21 12.01
N LEU A 53 0.82 1.16 11.12
CA LEU A 53 1.96 2.07 11.22
C LEU A 53 1.46 3.48 11.54
N ARG A 54 1.89 4.02 12.68
CA ARG A 54 1.58 5.39 13.11
C ARG A 54 2.80 6.27 12.95
N ARG A 55 2.64 7.43 12.31
CA ARG A 55 3.75 8.38 12.17
C ARG A 55 3.91 9.16 13.46
N THR A 56 5.11 9.15 14.03
CA THR A 56 5.48 10.00 15.17
C THR A 56 6.04 11.36 14.73
N ASN A 57 6.41 11.54 13.46
CA ASN A 57 6.98 12.79 12.94
C ASN A 57 6.48 13.10 11.51
N ARG A 58 5.97 14.32 11.29
CA ARG A 58 5.44 14.81 9.99
C ARG A 58 6.54 15.31 9.04
N GLN A 59 7.81 15.17 9.42
CA GLN A 59 8.94 15.62 8.60
C GLN A 59 9.40 14.51 7.65
N GLY A 60 8.83 14.48 6.44
CA GLY A 60 9.26 13.57 5.38
C GLY A 60 8.17 13.37 4.32
N TYR A 61 8.30 14.05 3.19
CA TYR A 61 7.37 14.00 2.07
C TYR A 61 7.14 12.56 1.56
N LYS A 62 5.87 12.27 1.21
CA LYS A 62 5.27 10.99 0.75
C LYS A 62 6.17 10.09 -0.13
N ALA A 63 7.07 10.65 -0.93
CA ALA A 63 7.92 9.91 -1.86
C ALA A 63 9.13 9.20 -1.21
N GLY A 64 9.68 9.72 -0.10
CA GLY A 64 10.88 9.16 0.54
C GLY A 64 10.57 7.88 1.34
N ALA A 65 9.56 7.96 2.22
CA ALA A 65 9.10 6.82 3.00
C ALA A 65 8.51 5.70 2.13
N MET A 66 7.86 6.06 1.02
CA MET A 66 7.37 5.09 0.04
C MET A 66 8.53 4.36 -0.66
N ARG A 67 9.66 5.03 -0.93
CA ARG A 67 10.83 4.40 -1.56
C ARG A 67 11.49 3.37 -0.65
N GLU A 68 11.77 3.72 0.60
CA GLU A 68 12.34 2.76 1.56
C GLU A 68 11.37 1.62 1.89
N GLY A 69 10.07 1.92 1.99
CA GLY A 69 9.03 0.89 2.14
C GLY A 69 8.97 -0.04 0.93
N MET A 70 9.04 0.49 -0.30
CA MET A 70 9.08 -0.31 -1.53
C MET A 70 10.32 -1.19 -1.62
N ASP A 71 11.51 -0.67 -1.31
CA ASP A 71 12.75 -1.45 -1.39
C ASP A 71 12.73 -2.63 -0.40
N ARG A 72 12.15 -2.43 0.80
CA ARG A 72 11.91 -3.52 1.76
C ARG A 72 10.86 -4.52 1.26
N LEU A 73 9.73 -4.04 0.73
CA LEU A 73 8.68 -4.91 0.18
C LEU A 73 9.22 -5.77 -0.98
N ILE A 74 10.05 -5.19 -1.85
CA ILE A 74 10.73 -5.92 -2.93
C ILE A 74 11.69 -6.97 -2.36
N SER A 75 12.49 -6.61 -1.35
CA SER A 75 13.40 -7.54 -0.67
C SER A 75 12.65 -8.69 0.00
N ASP A 76 11.45 -8.44 0.52
CA ASP A 76 10.55 -9.43 1.12
C ASP A 76 9.80 -10.26 0.06
N GLY A 77 9.99 -9.98 -1.23
CA GLY A 77 9.43 -10.72 -2.35
C GLY A 77 8.07 -10.23 -2.87
N TYR A 78 7.59 -9.06 -2.42
CA TYR A 78 6.35 -8.45 -2.91
C TYR A 78 6.61 -7.66 -4.21
N LEU A 79 5.83 -7.96 -5.26
CA LEU A 79 5.99 -7.38 -6.59
C LEU A 79 5.07 -6.18 -6.87
N TYR A 80 3.98 -6.07 -6.12
CA TYR A 80 2.93 -5.08 -6.35
C TYR A 80 2.58 -4.37 -5.04
N VAL A 81 2.27 -3.08 -5.17
CA VAL A 81 1.76 -2.27 -4.06
C VAL A 81 0.46 -1.62 -4.52
N ALA A 82 -0.62 -1.89 -3.81
CA ALA A 82 -1.89 -1.18 -3.95
C ALA A 82 -2.03 -0.17 -2.82
N VAL A 83 -2.45 1.05 -3.15
CA VAL A 83 -2.70 2.11 -2.16
C VAL A 83 -4.16 2.49 -2.25
N PHE A 84 -4.88 2.33 -1.15
CA PHE A 84 -6.28 2.71 -1.02
C PHE A 84 -6.39 3.94 -0.11
N ASP A 85 -7.24 4.88 -0.50
CA ASP A 85 -7.65 5.97 0.39
C ASP A 85 -8.60 5.39 1.47
N ALA A 86 -8.64 6.00 2.65
CA ALA A 86 -9.45 5.53 3.77
C ALA A 86 -10.96 5.54 3.46
N ASP A 87 -11.38 6.35 2.49
CA ASP A 87 -12.76 6.46 2.04
C ASP A 87 -13.10 5.49 0.88
N PHE A 88 -12.10 4.80 0.30
CA PHE A 88 -12.31 3.92 -0.84
C PHE A 88 -12.23 2.45 -0.45
N LYS A 89 -13.36 1.75 -0.52
CA LYS A 89 -13.44 0.29 -0.24
C LYS A 89 -13.21 -0.51 -1.52
N PRO A 90 -12.12 -1.29 -1.62
CA PRO A 90 -11.90 -2.12 -2.79
C PRO A 90 -12.89 -3.29 -2.83
N GLU A 91 -13.25 -3.72 -4.04
CA GLU A 91 -13.96 -4.99 -4.22
C GLU A 91 -13.02 -6.17 -3.93
N PRO A 92 -13.50 -7.31 -3.39
CA PRO A 92 -12.66 -8.47 -3.09
C PRO A 92 -11.84 -8.97 -4.30
N THR A 93 -12.41 -8.89 -5.51
CA THR A 93 -11.77 -9.34 -6.76
C THR A 93 -10.77 -8.33 -7.35
N PHE A 94 -10.50 -7.21 -6.67
CA PHE A 94 -9.66 -6.13 -7.21
C PHE A 94 -8.29 -6.63 -7.67
N LEU A 95 -7.56 -7.37 -6.82
CA LEU A 95 -6.22 -7.86 -7.15
C LEU A 95 -6.22 -8.87 -8.30
N GLU A 96 -7.18 -9.80 -8.31
CA GLU A 96 -7.35 -10.81 -9.37
C GLU A 96 -7.62 -10.17 -10.74
N ARG A 97 -8.30 -9.02 -10.76
CA ARG A 97 -8.60 -8.29 -12.01
C ARG A 97 -7.45 -7.39 -12.43
N THR A 98 -6.75 -6.76 -11.48
CA THR A 98 -5.73 -5.76 -11.78
C THR A 98 -4.35 -6.37 -12.06
N ILE A 99 -3.92 -7.39 -11.32
CA ILE A 99 -2.56 -7.95 -11.45
C ILE A 99 -2.34 -8.59 -12.84
N PRO A 100 -3.21 -9.50 -13.34
CA PRO A 100 -3.03 -10.09 -14.67
C PRO A 100 -3.04 -9.04 -15.79
N TYR A 101 -3.84 -7.99 -15.62
CA TYR A 101 -3.83 -6.86 -16.55
C TYR A 101 -2.45 -6.19 -16.56
N LEU A 102 -1.85 -5.90 -15.40
CA LEU A 102 -0.51 -5.30 -15.30
C LEU A 102 0.59 -6.20 -15.87
N GLU A 103 0.53 -7.51 -15.63
CA GLU A 103 1.49 -8.48 -16.19
C GLU A 103 1.42 -8.55 -17.72
N ALA A 104 0.21 -8.52 -18.29
CA ALA A 104 0.00 -8.48 -19.73
C ALA A 104 0.44 -7.14 -20.35
N ASN A 105 0.63 -6.11 -19.53
CA ASN A 105 0.77 -4.72 -19.95
C ASN A 105 1.92 -4.03 -19.17
N PRO A 106 3.19 -4.43 -19.39
CA PRO A 106 4.32 -3.93 -18.60
C PRO A 106 4.63 -2.43 -18.80
N ARG A 107 4.17 -1.81 -19.91
CA ARG A 107 4.37 -0.35 -20.14
C ARG A 107 3.54 0.55 -19.19
N TRP A 108 2.61 -0.01 -18.40
CA TRP A 108 1.77 0.73 -17.46
C TRP A 108 2.17 0.52 -15.98
N ALA A 109 3.19 -0.30 -15.71
CA ALA A 109 3.67 -0.59 -14.35
C ALA A 109 4.38 0.60 -13.67
N THR A 110 4.66 1.69 -14.39
CA THR A 110 5.21 2.93 -13.82
C THR A 110 4.72 4.13 -14.64
N CYS A 111 3.73 4.87 -14.12
CA CYS A 111 3.47 6.22 -14.61
C CYS A 111 4.41 7.21 -13.91
N ARG A 112 5.68 7.27 -14.34
CA ARG A 112 6.49 8.48 -14.12
C ARG A 112 6.08 9.48 -15.18
N ARG A 113 5.53 10.62 -14.78
CA ARG A 113 5.46 11.79 -15.66
C ARG A 113 6.88 12.12 -16.11
N ALA A 114 7.15 12.05 -17.41
CA ALA A 114 8.43 12.45 -17.97
C ALA A 114 8.66 13.93 -17.67
N GLY A 115 9.45 14.21 -16.62
CA GLY A 115 10.06 15.52 -16.43
C GLY A 115 11.19 15.65 -17.45
N SER A 116 10.92 16.41 -18.51
CA SER A 116 11.87 17.18 -19.33
C SER A 116 13.26 16.54 -19.56
N SER A 117 13.45 16.09 -20.80
CA SER A 117 14.72 15.84 -21.50
C SER A 117 15.92 16.67 -20.99
N PRO A 118 17.07 16.04 -20.66
CA PRO A 118 18.33 16.76 -20.60
C PRO A 118 18.77 17.05 -22.05
N THR A 119 18.88 18.34 -22.36
CA THR A 119 19.46 18.86 -23.61
C THR A 119 20.84 18.23 -23.87
N PRO A 120 21.17 17.84 -25.10
CA PRO A 120 22.51 17.36 -25.41
C PRO A 120 23.49 18.53 -25.30
N ARG A 121 24.47 18.44 -24.40
CA ARG A 121 25.65 19.31 -24.44
C ARG A 121 26.41 18.99 -25.71
N SER A 122 26.32 19.87 -26.70
CA SER A 122 27.25 19.91 -27.83
C SER A 122 28.65 20.25 -27.31
N ARG A 123 29.59 19.33 -27.52
CA ARG A 123 31.03 19.63 -27.57
C ARG A 123 31.28 20.44 -28.84
N THR A 124 31.65 21.71 -28.72
CA THR A 124 32.86 22.34 -29.30
C THR A 124 32.96 23.78 -28.81
#